data_AF-A0A328LYF3-F1
#
_entry.id   AF-A0A328LYF3-F1
#
_cell.length_a   1.000
_cell.length_b   1.000
_cell.length_c   1.000
_cell.angle_alpha   90.00
_cell.angle_beta   90.00
_cell.angle_gamma   90.00
#
_symmetry.space_group_name_H-M   'P 1'
#
loop_
_entity.id
_entity.type
_entity.pdbx_description
1 polymer ?
#
loop_
_entity_poly.entity_id
_entity_poly.type
_entity_poly.pdbx_seq_one_letter_code
_entity_poly.pdbx_strand_id
1 'polypeptide(L)'
;MSNCRKKCPPNFCNCLPIERQDMIPLTSTALINWTNILNEFIVSIPVVFTAPTPQNIGKLILILNQLLAFAQVGFLNQQQQADLVSIIKNLITILTAPSLNFIVLTTELQTLVNNLLSLINLFVIDNTTRQVQTQLIQKIILLLAQLGATGATGLQGPTGATGL
;
A
#
# COMPACT_ATOMS: atom_id res chain seq x y z
N MET A 1 -16.72 -7.85 -25.26
CA MET A 1 -18.01 -8.57 -25.38
C MET A 1 -17.79 -10.01 -24.97
N SER A 2 -18.08 -10.33 -23.71
CA SER A 2 -17.81 -11.63 -23.10
C SER A 2 -18.80 -12.68 -23.60
N ASN A 3 -18.29 -13.90 -23.79
CA ASN A 3 -18.95 -15.04 -24.43
C ASN A 3 -20.26 -15.50 -23.76
N CYS A 4 -21.40 -14.95 -24.17
CA CYS A 4 -22.71 -15.61 -24.09
C CYS A 4 -22.94 -16.54 -25.31
N ARG A 5 -21.93 -17.31 -25.70
CA ARG A 5 -21.97 -18.05 -26.97
C ARG A 5 -22.43 -19.51 -26.75
N LYS A 6 -23.72 -19.69 -27.07
CA LYS A 6 -24.38 -20.90 -27.61
C LYS A 6 -24.80 -22.00 -26.61
N LYS A 7 -26.12 -22.01 -26.36
CA LYS A 7 -27.02 -23.07 -25.84
C LYS A 7 -27.68 -22.72 -24.50
N CYS A 8 -28.59 -21.76 -24.49
CA CYS A 8 -29.62 -21.72 -23.44
C CYS A 8 -31.01 -21.67 -24.09
N PRO A 9 -31.98 -22.45 -23.57
CA PRO A 9 -33.37 -22.39 -24.01
C PRO A 9 -34.03 -21.05 -23.63
N PRO A 10 -35.05 -20.60 -24.37
CA PRO A 10 -35.56 -19.22 -24.36
C PRO A 10 -36.07 -18.71 -23.00
N ASN A 11 -36.34 -19.59 -22.04
CA ASN A 11 -36.97 -19.22 -20.76
C ASN A 11 -36.01 -19.24 -19.55
N PHE A 12 -34.71 -19.54 -19.74
CA PHE A 12 -33.76 -19.73 -18.63
C PHE A 12 -32.46 -18.92 -18.74
N CYS A 13 -32.35 -17.98 -19.68
CA CYS A 13 -31.23 -17.05 -19.76
C CYS A 13 -31.33 -15.95 -18.69
N ASN A 14 -31.23 -16.30 -17.40
CA ASN A 14 -30.87 -15.31 -16.39
C ASN A 14 -29.34 -15.14 -16.41
N CYS A 15 -28.84 -14.47 -17.47
CA CYS A 15 -27.50 -13.91 -17.42
C CYS A 15 -27.53 -12.73 -16.45
N LEU A 16 -27.46 -13.02 -15.15
CA LEU A 16 -26.98 -12.03 -14.20
C LEU A 16 -25.63 -11.54 -14.74
N PRO A 17 -25.36 -10.23 -14.81
CA PRO A 17 -24.00 -9.78 -15.02
C PRO A 17 -23.15 -10.51 -13.98
N ILE A 18 -22.11 -11.20 -14.43
CA ILE A 18 -21.09 -11.70 -13.51
C ILE A 18 -20.40 -10.44 -13.00
N GLU A 19 -21.00 -9.81 -11.98
CA GLU A 19 -20.32 -8.88 -11.10
C GLU A 19 -19.12 -9.66 -10.61
N ARG A 20 -17.94 -9.34 -11.15
CA ARG A 20 -16.71 -9.94 -10.64
C ARG A 20 -16.66 -9.51 -9.19
N GLN A 21 -16.84 -10.46 -8.27
CA GLN A 21 -16.91 -10.25 -6.83
C GLN A 21 -15.67 -9.57 -6.24
N ASP A 22 -14.66 -9.38 -7.08
CA ASP A 22 -13.37 -8.76 -6.80
C ASP A 22 -13.29 -7.30 -7.28
N MET A 23 -14.29 -6.73 -7.94
CA MET A 23 -14.24 -5.34 -8.43
C MET A 23 -14.65 -4.34 -7.35
N ILE A 24 -13.89 -3.26 -7.24
CA ILE A 24 -14.10 -2.20 -6.25
C ILE A 24 -14.52 -0.91 -6.99
N PRO A 25 -15.80 -0.52 -6.97
CA PRO A 25 -16.24 0.75 -7.53
C PRO A 25 -15.73 1.90 -6.66
N LEU A 26 -15.14 2.92 -7.28
CA LEU A 26 -14.67 4.13 -6.59
C LEU A 26 -15.36 5.36 -7.14
N THR A 27 -15.71 6.27 -6.24
CA THR A 27 -16.12 7.62 -6.62
C THR A 27 -14.89 8.45 -7.00
N SER A 28 -15.07 9.53 -7.78
CA SER A 28 -13.99 10.45 -8.11
C SER A 28 -13.33 11.04 -6.85
N THR A 29 -14.13 11.36 -5.82
CA THR A 29 -13.61 11.86 -4.54
C THR A 29 -12.79 10.80 -3.81
N ALA A 30 -13.22 9.54 -3.80
CA ALA A 30 -12.45 8.46 -3.20
C ALA A 30 -11.11 8.27 -3.92
N LEU A 31 -11.09 8.33 -5.25
CA LEU A 31 -9.86 8.24 -6.04
C LEU A 31 -8.91 9.42 -5.77
N ILE A 32 -9.42 10.64 -5.64
CA ILE A 32 -8.60 11.81 -5.27
C ILE A 32 -8.00 11.62 -3.89
N ASN A 33 -8.80 11.20 -2.90
CA ASN A 33 -8.32 10.97 -1.54
C ASN A 33 -7.24 9.88 -1.51
N TRP A 34 -7.48 8.76 -2.19
CA TRP A 34 -6.49 7.69 -2.38
C TRP A 34 -5.17 8.22 -2.97
N THR A 35 -5.27 9.03 -4.03
CA THR A 35 -4.09 9.62 -4.69
C THR A 35 -3.30 10.51 -3.74
N ASN A 36 -3.99 11.32 -2.93
CA ASN A 36 -3.35 12.19 -1.94
C ASN A 36 -2.61 11.38 -0.87
N ILE A 37 -3.26 10.34 -0.34
CA ILE A 37 -2.65 9.42 0.64
C ILE A 37 -1.34 8.82 0.08
N LEU A 38 -1.35 8.32 -1.17
CA LEU A 38 -0.14 7.78 -1.78
C LEU A 38 0.97 8.81 -1.94
N ASN A 39 0.65 10.04 -2.33
CA ASN A 39 1.63 11.12 -2.42
C ASN A 39 2.20 11.51 -1.05
N GLU A 40 1.37 11.55 -0.01
CA GLU A 40 1.82 11.82 1.35
C GLU A 40 2.76 10.73 1.87
N PHE A 41 2.52 9.45 1.53
CA PHE A 41 3.46 8.37 1.82
C PHE A 41 4.81 8.55 1.13
N ILE A 42 4.83 8.90 -0.17
CA ILE A 42 6.06 9.13 -0.93
C ILE A 42 6.94 10.18 -0.25
N VAL A 43 6.32 11.23 0.30
CA VAL A 43 7.05 12.32 0.98
C VAL A 43 7.45 11.93 2.40
N SER A 44 6.55 11.29 3.16
CA SER A 44 6.75 11.13 4.61
C SER A 44 7.60 9.92 4.99
N ILE A 45 7.58 8.84 4.19
CA ILE A 45 8.36 7.63 4.49
C ILE A 45 9.87 7.95 4.57
N PRO A 46 10.51 8.57 3.56
CA PRO A 46 11.95 8.87 3.63
C PRO A 46 12.32 9.77 4.82
N VAL A 47 11.43 10.70 5.19
CA VAL A 47 11.64 11.63 6.31
C VAL A 47 11.70 10.88 7.64
N VAL A 48 10.86 9.86 7.85
CA VAL A 48 10.92 9.01 9.07
C VAL A 48 12.21 8.19 9.13
N PHE A 49 12.66 7.65 7.99
CA PHE A 49 13.87 6.83 7.95
C PHE A 49 15.17 7.63 8.10
N THR A 50 15.16 8.90 7.70
CA THR A 50 16.31 9.80 7.84
C THR A 50 16.33 10.53 9.18
N ALA A 51 15.16 10.88 9.72
CA ALA A 51 15.02 11.59 10.98
C ALA A 51 13.72 11.16 11.72
N PRO A 52 13.77 10.09 12.55
CA PRO A 52 12.60 9.51 13.22
C PRO A 52 12.18 10.34 14.45
N THR A 53 11.99 11.65 14.28
CA THR A 53 11.50 12.52 15.36
C THR A 53 10.02 12.22 15.65
N PRO A 54 9.52 12.51 16.87
CA PRO A 54 8.10 12.33 17.19
C PRO A 54 7.16 13.06 16.21
N GLN A 55 7.58 14.21 15.70
CA GLN A 55 6.82 14.96 14.69
C GLN A 55 6.74 14.22 13.35
N ASN A 56 7.87 13.68 12.87
CA ASN A 56 7.92 12.97 11.59
C ASN A 56 7.17 11.64 11.66
N ILE A 57 7.34 10.90 12.77
CA ILE A 57 6.56 9.68 13.05
C ILE A 57 5.07 10.01 13.13
N GLY A 58 4.70 11.06 13.86
CA GLY A 58 3.31 11.50 14.00
C GLY A 58 2.66 11.81 12.65
N LYS A 59 3.39 12.45 11.71
CA LYS A 59 2.90 12.68 10.34
C LYS A 59 2.62 11.38 9.61
N LEU A 60 3.53 10.40 9.66
CA LEU A 60 3.31 9.10 9.03
C LEU A 60 2.12 8.35 9.65
N ILE A 61 1.95 8.43 10.98
CA ILE A 61 0.77 7.88 11.67
C ILE A 61 -0.52 8.57 11.21
N LEU A 62 -0.53 9.88 11.00
CA LEU A 62 -1.71 10.58 10.48
C LEU A 62 -2.10 10.07 9.09
N ILE A 63 -1.13 9.85 8.20
CA ILE A 63 -1.36 9.29 6.86
C ILE A 63 -1.93 7.86 6.95
N LEU A 64 -1.37 7.04 7.84
CA LEU A 64 -1.89 5.71 8.12
C LEU A 64 -3.34 5.74 8.64
N ASN A 65 -3.69 6.72 9.47
CA ASN A 65 -5.07 6.91 9.93
C ASN A 65 -6.02 7.40 8.82
N GLN A 66 -5.54 8.25 7.89
CA GLN A 66 -6.32 8.62 6.70
C GLN A 66 -6.60 7.39 5.84
N LEU A 67 -5.60 6.52 5.65
CA LEU A 67 -5.76 5.25 4.94
C LEU A 67 -6.70 4.29 5.68
N LEU A 68 -6.64 4.25 7.00
CA LEU A 68 -7.57 3.48 7.83
C LEU A 68 -9.01 3.97 7.63
N ALA A 69 -9.22 5.28 7.68
CA ALA A 69 -10.52 5.88 7.41
C ALA A 69 -11.00 5.55 5.99
N PHE A 70 -10.11 5.62 4.98
CA PHE A 70 -10.42 5.21 3.61
C PHE A 70 -10.90 3.76 3.57
N ALA A 71 -10.20 2.82 4.21
CA ALA A 71 -10.59 1.41 4.27
C ALA A 71 -11.96 1.17 4.93
N GLN A 72 -12.43 2.12 5.76
CA GLN A 72 -13.68 2.01 6.52
C GLN A 72 -14.91 2.56 5.79
N VAL A 73 -14.77 3.23 4.65
CA VAL A 73 -15.90 3.84 3.91
C VAL A 73 -16.78 2.79 3.18
N GLY A 74 -16.43 1.50 3.25
CA GLY A 74 -17.36 0.40 2.93
C GLY A 74 -17.36 -0.08 1.48
N PHE A 75 -16.39 0.32 0.66
CA PHE A 75 -16.21 -0.17 -0.71
C PHE A 75 -15.32 -1.43 -0.81
N LEU A 76 -14.59 -1.77 0.25
CA LEU A 76 -13.81 -3.01 0.34
C LEU A 76 -14.70 -4.15 0.86
N ASN A 77 -14.47 -5.36 0.37
CA ASN A 77 -15.09 -6.53 0.99
C ASN A 77 -14.48 -6.80 2.39
N GLN A 78 -15.14 -7.65 3.18
CA GLN A 78 -14.75 -7.90 4.57
C GLN A 78 -13.29 -8.37 4.72
N GLN A 79 -12.81 -9.24 3.83
CA GLN A 79 -11.44 -9.76 3.88
C GLN A 79 -10.42 -8.67 3.51
N GLN A 80 -10.64 -7.97 2.39
CA GLN A 80 -9.78 -6.86 1.94
C GLN A 80 -9.67 -5.78 3.01
N GLN A 81 -10.79 -5.43 3.65
CA GLN A 81 -10.83 -4.47 4.73
C GLN A 81 -10.04 -4.98 5.95
N ALA A 82 -10.29 -6.22 6.39
CA ALA A 82 -9.63 -6.79 7.55
C ALA A 82 -8.11 -6.85 7.37
N ASP A 83 -7.65 -7.28 6.18
CA ASP A 83 -6.22 -7.37 5.85
C ASP A 83 -5.57 -5.99 5.89
N LEU A 84 -6.15 -5.00 5.20
CA LEU A 84 -5.61 -3.64 5.16
C LEU A 84 -5.60 -3.00 6.56
N VAL A 85 -6.69 -3.15 7.33
CA VAL A 85 -6.79 -2.63 8.70
C VAL A 85 -5.75 -3.27 9.61
N SER A 86 -5.52 -4.58 9.48
CA SER A 86 -4.53 -5.29 10.28
C SER A 86 -3.12 -4.76 10.02
N ILE A 87 -2.73 -4.63 8.74
CA ILE A 87 -1.42 -4.09 8.34
C ILE A 87 -1.23 -2.67 8.86
N ILE A 88 -2.23 -1.80 8.71
CA ILE A 88 -2.17 -0.41 9.19
C ILE A 88 -1.98 -0.36 10.71
N LYS A 89 -2.75 -1.15 11.47
CA LYS A 89 -2.61 -1.20 12.94
C LYS A 89 -1.25 -1.71 13.38
N ASN A 90 -0.71 -2.70 12.66
CA ASN A 90 0.60 -3.23 12.95
C ASN A 90 1.70 -2.19 12.68
N LEU A 91 1.60 -1.44 11.57
CA LEU A 91 2.48 -0.29 11.29
C LEU A 91 2.42 0.78 12.37
N ILE A 92 1.23 1.17 12.82
CA ILE A 92 1.07 2.15 13.91
C ILE A 92 1.71 1.62 15.20
N THR A 93 1.54 0.33 15.49
CA THR A 93 2.17 -0.32 16.67
C THR A 93 3.70 -0.26 16.59
N ILE A 94 4.27 -0.57 15.42
CA ILE A 94 5.72 -0.47 15.19
C ILE A 94 6.21 0.97 15.37
N LEU A 95 5.50 1.95 14.79
CA LEU A 95 5.88 3.37 14.83
C LEU A 95 5.79 3.99 16.23
N THR A 96 4.93 3.44 17.10
CA THR A 96 4.75 3.91 18.48
C THR A 96 5.57 3.13 19.50
N ALA A 97 6.37 2.14 19.05
CA ALA A 97 7.23 1.37 19.94
C ALA A 97 8.31 2.27 20.59
N PRO A 98 8.75 1.95 21.83
CA PRO A 98 9.79 2.73 22.52
C PRO A 98 11.11 2.84 21.74
N SER A 99 11.43 1.80 20.96
CA SER A 99 12.57 1.76 20.06
C SER A 99 12.10 1.34 18.67
N LEU A 100 12.29 2.21 17.68
CA LEU A 100 11.87 1.95 16.31
C LEU A 100 12.82 0.96 15.63
N ASN A 101 12.29 -0.19 15.21
CA ASN A 101 13.05 -1.17 14.43
C ASN A 101 12.79 -0.95 12.93
N PHE A 102 13.78 -0.39 12.23
CA PHE A 102 13.67 -0.06 10.81
C PHE A 102 13.53 -1.28 9.90
N ILE A 103 14.07 -2.44 10.27
CA ILE A 103 13.91 -3.67 9.49
C ILE A 103 12.44 -4.09 9.54
N VAL A 104 11.88 -4.18 10.74
CA VAL A 104 10.46 -4.55 10.95
C VAL A 104 9.53 -3.53 10.29
N LEU A 105 9.82 -2.23 10.43
CA LEU A 105 9.06 -1.17 9.77
C LEU A 105 9.11 -1.31 8.24
N THR A 106 10.28 -1.55 7.66
CA THR A 106 10.42 -1.71 6.20
C THR A 106 9.67 -2.93 5.69
N THR A 107 9.77 -4.07 6.39
CA THR A 107 9.03 -5.28 6.05
C THR A 107 7.52 -5.04 6.06
N GLU A 108 7.00 -4.41 7.11
CA GLU A 108 5.57 -4.15 7.20
C GLU A 108 5.09 -3.11 6.17
N LEU A 109 5.92 -2.11 5.84
CA LEU A 109 5.64 -1.16 4.76
C LEU A 109 5.61 -1.86 3.39
N GLN A 110 6.46 -2.86 3.14
CA GLN A 110 6.40 -3.67 1.91
C GLN A 110 5.10 -4.47 1.85
N THR A 111 4.67 -5.08 2.96
CA THR A 111 3.37 -5.77 3.06
C THR A 111 2.22 -4.83 2.73
N LEU A 112 2.23 -3.61 3.29
CA LEU A 112 1.24 -2.58 2.98
C LEU A 112 1.21 -2.27 1.49
N VAL A 113 2.36 -1.93 0.90
CA VAL A 113 2.41 -1.48 -0.49
C VAL A 113 1.98 -2.59 -1.46
N ASN A 114 2.31 -3.84 -1.17
CA ASN A 114 1.82 -4.99 -1.94
C ASN A 114 0.30 -5.14 -1.83
N ASN A 115 -0.28 -4.96 -0.65
CA ASN A 115 -1.72 -4.95 -0.46
C ASN A 115 -2.40 -3.80 -1.24
N LEU A 116 -1.85 -2.59 -1.17
CA LEU A 116 -2.37 -1.43 -1.91
C LEU A 116 -2.32 -1.63 -3.43
N LEU A 117 -1.24 -2.22 -3.95
CA LEU A 117 -1.14 -2.57 -5.37
C LEU A 117 -2.20 -3.58 -5.79
N SER A 118 -2.46 -4.59 -4.95
CA SER A 118 -3.55 -5.55 -5.18
C SER A 118 -4.89 -4.84 -5.29
N LEU A 119 -5.20 -3.91 -4.38
CA LEU A 119 -6.44 -3.12 -4.42
C LEU A 119 -6.55 -2.25 -5.69
N ILE A 120 -5.47 -1.62 -6.13
CA ILE A 120 -5.47 -0.85 -7.40
C ILE A 120 -5.87 -1.70 -8.60
N ASN A 121 -5.46 -2.97 -8.65
CA ASN A 121 -5.85 -3.88 -9.73
C ASN A 121 -7.34 -4.20 -9.74
N LEU A 122 -8.00 -4.04 -8.60
CA LEU A 122 -9.42 -4.31 -8.40
C LEU A 122 -10.30 -3.08 -8.61
N PHE A 123 -9.73 -1.87 -8.56
CA PHE A 123 -10.48 -0.63 -8.79
C PHE A 123 -11.12 -0.58 -10.18
N VAL A 124 -12.39 -0.17 -10.24
CA VAL A 124 -13.13 0.08 -11.48
C VAL A 124 -12.80 1.50 -11.98
N ILE A 125 -11.63 1.61 -12.63
CA ILE A 125 -11.08 2.85 -13.19
C ILE A 125 -10.50 2.57 -14.59
N ASP A 126 -10.38 3.61 -15.42
CA ASP A 126 -9.76 3.49 -16.74
C ASP A 126 -8.27 3.12 -16.66
N ASN A 127 -7.72 2.61 -17.76
CA ASN A 127 -6.35 2.11 -17.79
C ASN A 127 -5.30 3.20 -17.52
N THR A 128 -5.52 4.42 -18.01
CA THR A 128 -4.59 5.54 -17.81
C THR A 128 -4.53 5.91 -16.33
N THR A 129 -5.70 6.05 -15.69
CA THR A 129 -5.78 6.31 -14.25
C THR A 129 -5.11 5.19 -13.45
N ARG A 130 -5.36 3.92 -13.80
CA ARG A 130 -4.71 2.79 -13.14
C ARG A 130 -3.19 2.84 -13.25
N GLN A 131 -2.64 3.17 -14.42
CA GLN A 131 -1.20 3.32 -14.61
C GLN A 131 -0.62 4.42 -13.72
N VAL A 132 -1.31 5.56 -13.60
CA VAL A 132 -0.89 6.63 -12.68
C VAL A 132 -0.84 6.14 -11.23
N GLN A 133 -1.86 5.43 -10.76
CA GLN A 133 -1.87 4.89 -9.39
C GLN A 133 -0.76 3.85 -9.18
N THR A 134 -0.56 2.95 -10.13
CA THR A 134 0.51 1.94 -10.09
C THR A 134 1.89 2.61 -10.05
N GLN A 135 2.11 3.70 -10.79
CA GLN A 135 3.37 4.45 -10.77
C GLN A 135 3.63 5.09 -9.40
N LEU A 136 2.60 5.60 -8.72
CA LEU A 136 2.75 6.12 -7.35
C LEU A 136 3.18 5.01 -6.39
N ILE A 137 2.57 3.83 -6.47
CA ILE A 137 2.98 2.66 -5.69
C ILE A 137 4.43 2.25 -6.02
N GLN A 138 4.80 2.19 -7.30
CA GLN A 138 6.17 1.84 -7.70
C GLN A 138 7.21 2.81 -7.14
N LYS A 139 6.90 4.11 -7.05
CA LYS A 139 7.78 5.08 -6.38
C LYS A 139 8.00 4.72 -4.91
N ILE A 140 6.94 4.34 -4.19
CA ILE A 140 7.04 3.89 -2.79
C ILE A 140 7.90 2.60 -2.70
N ILE A 141 7.66 1.61 -3.57
CA ILE A 141 8.45 0.37 -3.60
C ILE A 141 9.94 0.67 -3.78
N LEU A 142 10.29 1.55 -4.73
CA LEU A 142 11.67 1.93 -4.99
C LEU A 142 12.32 2.62 -3.79
N LEU A 143 11.59 3.52 -3.12
CA LEU A 143 12.06 4.15 -1.88
C LEU A 143 12.35 3.11 -0.81
N LEU A 144 11.44 2.16 -0.59
CA LEU A 144 11.62 1.10 0.42
C LEU A 144 12.81 0.18 0.08
N ALA A 145 13.05 -0.10 -1.20
CA ALA A 145 14.19 -0.92 -1.62
C ALA A 145 15.54 -0.22 -1.33
N GLN A 146 15.63 1.10 -1.53
CA GLN A 146 16.83 1.89 -1.22
C GLN A 146 17.09 1.97 0.29
N LEU A 147 16.03 2.07 1.09
CA LEU A 147 16.10 2.08 2.56
C LEU A 147 16.46 0.71 3.14
N GLY A 148 15.99 -0.38 2.53
CA GLY A 148 16.35 -1.74 2.93
C GLY A 148 17.82 -2.09 2.62
N ALA A 149 18.34 -1.60 1.49
CA ALA A 149 19.74 -1.83 1.10
C ALA A 149 20.76 -1.14 2.02
N THR A 150 20.38 0.00 2.64
CA THR A 150 21.22 0.73 3.59
C THR A 150 21.29 0.07 4.98
N GLY A 151 20.44 -0.93 5.26
CA GLY A 151 20.50 -1.73 6.49
C GLY A 151 21.65 -2.75 6.55
N ALA A 152 22.36 -2.99 5.44
CA ALA A 152 23.49 -3.93 5.38
C ALA A 152 24.86 -3.30 5.65
N THR A 153 24.96 -1.98 5.88
CA THR A 153 26.20 -1.34 6.35
C THR A 153 26.28 -1.38 7.88
N GLY A 154 26.38 -2.59 8.42
CA GLY A 154 27.01 -2.79 9.71
C GLY A 154 28.50 -2.54 9.57
N LEU A 155 29.03 -1.53 10.28
CA LEU A 155 30.42 -1.40 10.72
C LEU A 155 31.51 -2.02 9.80
N GLN A 156 31.88 -1.35 8.71
CA GLN A 156 33.24 -1.50 8.20
C GLN A 156 34.16 -0.72 9.15
N GLY A 157 34.63 -1.39 10.20
CA GLY A 157 35.74 -0.88 11.01
C GLY A 157 36.97 -0.65 10.12
N PRO A 158 37.89 0.27 10.48
CA PRO A 158 39.09 0.49 9.69
C PRO A 158 39.88 -0.83 9.60
N THR A 159 40.09 -1.30 8.37
CA THR A 159 41.00 -2.40 8.07
C THR A 159 42.35 -2.04 8.66
N GLY A 160 42.74 -2.71 9.75
CA GLY A 160 44.06 -2.55 10.35
C GLY A 160 45.12 -2.89 9.33
N ALA A 161 46.06 -1.98 9.13
CA ALA A 161 47.29 -2.25 8.40
C ALA A 161 48.05 -3.35 9.14
N THR A 162 48.11 -4.56 8.57
CA THR A 162 49.05 -5.57 9.02
C THR A 162 50.38 -5.28 8.35
N GLY A 163 51.28 -4.64 9.08
CA GLY A 163 52.69 -4.63 8.74
C GLY A 163 53.32 -6.00 9.04
N LEU A 164 54.13 -6.48 8.11
CA LEU A 164 55.43 -7.11 8.31
C LEU A 164 56.19 -7.07 6.98
#